data_AF-A0A942C4N3-F1
#
_entry.id   AF-A0A942C4N3-F1
#
_cell.length_a   1.000
_cell.length_b   1.000
_cell.length_c   1.000
_cell.angle_alpha   90.00
_cell.angle_beta   90.00
_cell.angle_gamma   90.00
#
_symmetry.space_group_name_H-M   'P 1'
#
loop_
_entity.id
_entity.type
_entity.pdbx_description
1 polymer ?
#
loop_
_entity_poly.entity_id
_entity_poly.type
_entity_poly.pdbx_seq_one_letter_code
_entity_poly.pdbx_strand_id
1 'polypeptide(L)'
;MKNIFAIILMLISLTTFAQQQPSRAKTYLDSGDRYYASQQFNQALPYYNEARRLALSAPQDVQVLLSLSHRYLAYRDEATAWDCYDKGTNYAYAYVNQNPQWSRYWLNEAVKYYNEQLVGLMNQAGTSQTTRTAIYNRALWVRNFLSGNTNPPPDVTRPPITTLPPSVGGTSGTNWSTNAKSSTLQIGQRYSCNCPANGNLGSIWGTDVYTDDTSICTAAVHAGVITQALGGTVIIEMRAGQTSYASSARYGVTSTAYGQWGRSFVFVR
;
A
#
# COMPACT_ATOMS: atom_id res chain seq x y z
N MET A 1 -17.89 24.83 33.74
CA MET A 1 -17.54 25.18 32.34
C MET A 1 -16.08 25.66 32.15
N LYS A 2 -15.48 26.43 33.07
CA LYS A 2 -14.08 26.91 32.95
C LYS A 2 -13.01 25.80 32.87
N ASN A 3 -13.19 24.66 33.55
CA ASN A 3 -12.20 23.57 33.55
C ASN A 3 -12.11 22.76 32.25
N ILE A 4 -13.21 22.61 31.50
CA ILE A 4 -13.22 21.84 30.25
C ILE A 4 -12.49 22.62 29.14
N PHE A 5 -12.67 23.94 29.10
CA PHE A 5 -11.99 24.81 28.15
C PHE A 5 -10.46 24.85 28.38
N ALA A 6 -10.03 24.86 29.65
CA ALA A 6 -8.61 24.79 30.00
C ALA A 6 -7.96 23.44 29.62
N ILE A 7 -8.67 22.33 29.80
CA ILE A 7 -8.21 20.98 29.40
C ILE A 7 -8.12 20.86 27.87
N ILE A 8 -9.11 21.39 27.14
CA ILE A 8 -9.10 21.39 25.67
C ILE A 8 -7.96 22.27 25.13
N LEU A 9 -7.75 23.48 25.67
CA LEU A 9 -6.61 24.32 25.30
C LEU A 9 -5.27 23.67 25.65
N MET A 10 -5.15 23.01 26.80
CA MET A 10 -3.93 22.30 27.20
C MET A 10 -3.62 21.09 26.30
N LEU A 11 -4.64 20.34 25.87
CA LEU A 11 -4.51 19.24 24.89
C LEU A 11 -4.16 19.73 23.49
N ILE A 12 -4.72 20.87 23.05
CA ILE A 12 -4.34 21.55 21.80
C ILE A 12 -2.89 22.05 21.88
N SER A 13 -2.47 22.54 23.05
CA SER A 13 -1.10 23.03 23.30
C SER A 13 -0.08 21.89 23.35
N LEU A 14 -0.43 20.75 23.95
CA LEU A 14 0.41 19.54 23.99
C LEU A 14 0.58 18.89 22.61
N THR A 15 -0.48 18.90 21.79
CA THR A 15 -0.42 18.39 20.41
C THR A 15 0.38 19.31 19.48
N THR A 16 0.33 20.64 19.68
CA THR A 16 1.18 21.60 18.95
C THR A 16 2.62 21.61 19.45
N PHE A 17 2.87 21.42 20.75
CA PHE A 17 4.22 21.36 21.31
C PHE A 17 4.96 20.08 20.90
N ALA A 18 4.26 18.95 20.78
CA ALA A 18 4.80 17.72 20.20
C ALA A 18 5.13 17.84 18.70
N GLN A 19 4.51 18.78 17.98
CA GLN A 19 4.87 19.11 16.59
C GLN A 19 6.11 20.02 16.47
N GLN A 20 6.53 20.70 17.54
CA GLN A 20 7.63 21.68 17.49
C GLN A 20 9.02 21.12 17.82
N GLN A 21 9.12 19.98 18.50
CA GLN A 21 10.42 19.32 18.73
C GLN A 21 10.74 18.41 17.52
N PRO A 22 11.84 18.65 16.78
CA PRO A 22 12.20 17.78 15.67
C PRO A 22 12.40 16.35 16.18
N SER A 23 11.72 15.39 15.54
CA SER A 23 11.88 13.99 15.87
C SER A 23 13.33 13.55 15.68
N ARG A 24 13.71 12.44 16.33
CA ARG A 24 15.02 11.83 16.10
C ARG A 24 15.23 11.54 14.61
N ALA A 25 14.20 11.08 13.91
CA ALA A 25 14.24 10.82 12.48
C ALA A 25 14.57 12.10 11.68
N LYS A 26 13.93 13.22 12.01
CA LYS A 26 14.21 14.51 11.37
C LYS A 26 15.63 15.00 11.64
N THR A 27 16.16 14.80 12.84
CA THR A 27 17.55 15.17 13.18
C THR A 27 18.57 14.41 12.30
N TYR A 28 18.33 13.13 12.05
CA TYR A 28 19.16 12.33 11.14
C TYR A 28 19.01 12.79 9.69
N LEU A 29 17.79 13.06 9.22
CA LEU A 29 17.56 13.61 7.87
C LEU A 29 18.33 14.91 7.66
N ASP A 30 18.20 15.87 8.59
CA ASP A 30 18.88 17.17 8.51
C ASP A 30 20.40 17.02 8.53
N SER A 31 20.91 16.01 9.24
CA SER A 31 22.35 15.69 9.26
C SER A 31 22.81 15.14 7.92
N GLY A 32 22.07 14.20 7.34
CA GLY A 32 22.33 13.69 6.00
C GLY A 32 22.32 14.80 4.95
N ASP A 33 21.37 15.74 5.05
CA ASP A 33 21.25 16.88 4.12
C ASP A 33 22.46 17.84 4.19
N ARG A 34 23.05 18.05 5.37
CA ARG A 34 24.30 18.83 5.49
C ARG A 34 25.48 18.15 4.79
N TYR A 35 25.62 16.83 4.95
CA TYR A 35 26.64 16.06 4.24
C TYR A 35 26.41 16.05 2.73
N TYR A 36 25.16 15.89 2.30
CA TYR A 36 24.76 15.92 0.89
C TYR A 36 25.05 17.27 0.24
N ALA A 37 24.72 18.38 0.92
CA ALA A 37 25.02 19.74 0.46
C ALA A 37 26.54 19.99 0.34
N SER A 38 27.33 19.31 1.16
CA SER A 38 28.80 19.34 1.12
C SER A 38 29.40 18.37 0.09
N GLN A 39 28.58 17.75 -0.76
CA GLN A 39 28.95 16.72 -1.75
C GLN A 39 29.57 15.45 -1.13
N GLN A 40 29.40 15.24 0.17
CA GLN A 40 29.90 14.07 0.90
C GLN A 40 28.85 12.95 0.87
N PHE A 41 28.52 12.47 -0.34
CA PHE A 41 27.41 11.54 -0.57
C PHE A 41 27.54 10.22 0.21
N ASN A 42 28.75 9.70 0.35
CA ASN A 42 29.01 8.46 1.12
C ASN A 42 28.79 8.65 2.62
N GLN A 43 28.97 9.87 3.13
CA GLN A 43 28.74 10.20 4.54
C GLN A 43 27.27 10.52 4.80
N ALA A 44 26.53 11.05 3.82
CA ALA A 44 25.11 11.33 3.95
C ALA A 44 24.23 10.07 4.02
N LEU A 45 24.57 9.03 3.25
CA LEU A 45 23.74 7.83 3.11
C LEU A 45 23.45 7.09 4.45
N PRO A 46 24.41 6.88 5.37
CA PRO A 46 24.14 6.31 6.69
C PRO A 46 23.10 7.09 7.51
N TYR A 47 23.12 8.42 7.44
CA TYR A 47 22.13 9.26 8.13
C TYR A 47 20.73 9.08 7.53
N TYR A 48 20.63 8.96 6.20
CA TYR A 48 19.34 8.68 5.54
C TYR A 48 18.79 7.29 5.86
N ASN A 49 19.66 6.28 5.99
CA ASN A 49 19.24 4.94 6.40
C ASN A 49 18.69 4.95 7.84
N GLU A 50 19.36 5.66 8.75
CA GLU A 50 18.93 5.75 10.14
C GLU A 50 17.67 6.60 10.30
N ALA A 51 17.56 7.72 9.57
CA ALA A 51 16.34 8.53 9.48
C ALA A 51 15.15 7.68 9.01
N ARG A 52 15.36 6.84 7.98
CA ARG A 52 14.32 5.93 7.47
C ARG A 52 13.88 4.95 8.55
N ARG A 53 14.84 4.28 9.19
CA ARG A 53 14.57 3.29 10.24
C ARG A 53 13.72 3.88 11.37
N LEU A 54 14.03 5.09 11.80
CA LEU A 54 13.28 5.80 12.85
C LEU A 54 11.89 6.23 12.37
N ALA A 55 11.79 6.82 11.18
CA ALA A 55 10.52 7.29 10.64
C ALA A 55 9.52 6.15 10.37
N LEU A 56 10.01 4.96 10.04
CA LEU A 56 9.21 3.74 9.91
C LEU A 56 8.61 3.22 11.23
N SER A 57 9.01 3.79 12.35
CA SER A 57 8.48 3.43 13.67
C SER A 57 7.52 4.48 14.25
N ALA A 58 7.31 5.60 13.56
CA ALA A 58 6.62 6.78 14.09
C ALA A 58 5.71 7.45 13.05
N PRO A 59 4.37 7.43 13.22
CA PRO A 59 3.43 8.04 12.29
C PRO A 59 3.57 9.57 12.14
N GLN A 60 4.08 10.27 13.15
CA GLN A 60 4.35 11.71 13.06
C GLN A 60 5.47 12.08 12.08
N ASP A 61 6.26 11.11 11.61
CA ASP A 61 7.42 11.34 10.74
C ASP A 61 7.12 11.20 9.24
N VAL A 62 5.86 11.37 8.82
CA VAL A 62 5.45 11.34 7.40
C VAL A 62 6.32 12.26 6.54
N GLN A 63 6.62 13.48 7.02
CA GLN A 63 7.50 14.42 6.33
C GLN A 63 8.88 13.82 6.02
N VAL A 64 9.44 13.07 6.97
CA VAL A 64 10.77 12.48 6.86
C VAL A 64 10.75 11.39 5.78
N LEU A 65 9.73 10.53 5.79
CA LEU A 65 9.56 9.49 4.76
C LEU A 65 9.41 10.09 3.35
N LEU A 66 8.56 11.12 3.20
CA LEU A 66 8.41 11.80 1.91
C LEU A 66 9.72 12.44 1.45
N SER A 67 10.45 13.10 2.35
CA SER A 67 11.74 13.74 2.04
C SER A 67 12.82 12.72 1.66
N LEU A 68 12.87 11.59 2.37
CA LEU A 68 13.82 10.51 2.08
C LEU A 68 13.60 9.89 0.71
N SER A 69 12.35 9.82 0.23
CA SER A 69 12.04 9.36 -1.13
C SER A 69 12.89 10.11 -2.17
N HIS A 70 12.98 11.43 -2.08
CA HIS A 70 13.81 12.24 -2.99
C HIS A 70 15.29 11.95 -2.87
N ARG A 71 15.78 11.75 -1.64
CA ARG A 71 17.19 11.46 -1.40
C ARG A 71 17.58 10.15 -2.07
N TYR A 72 16.82 9.08 -1.87
CA TYR A 72 17.11 7.79 -2.51
C TYR A 72 17.01 7.83 -4.04
N LEU A 73 16.12 8.63 -4.62
CA LEU A 73 16.11 8.88 -6.07
C LEU A 73 17.42 9.51 -6.58
N ALA A 74 17.99 10.45 -5.82
CA ALA A 74 19.28 11.05 -6.16
C ALA A 74 20.44 10.03 -6.13
N TYR A 75 20.34 8.99 -5.29
CA TYR A 75 21.26 7.85 -5.27
C TYR A 75 20.93 6.75 -6.29
N ARG A 76 19.91 6.94 -7.14
CA ARG A 76 19.39 5.91 -8.07
C ARG A 76 18.82 4.66 -7.38
N ASP A 77 18.52 4.75 -6.08
CA ASP A 77 17.85 3.68 -5.34
C ASP A 77 16.33 3.88 -5.43
N GLU A 78 15.79 3.51 -6.59
CA GLU A 78 14.35 3.65 -6.86
C GLU A 78 13.50 2.80 -5.90
N ALA A 79 13.95 1.60 -5.56
CA ALA A 79 13.19 0.69 -4.70
C ALA A 79 12.96 1.30 -3.31
N THR A 80 14.03 1.80 -2.68
CA THR A 80 13.93 2.45 -1.37
C THR A 80 13.18 3.77 -1.44
N ALA A 81 13.34 4.53 -2.52
CA ALA A 81 12.59 5.76 -2.72
C ALA A 81 11.07 5.52 -2.76
N TRP A 82 10.63 4.49 -3.48
CA TRP A 82 9.22 4.13 -3.57
C TRP A 82 8.67 3.57 -2.27
N ASP A 83 9.44 2.77 -1.54
CA ASP A 83 9.08 2.26 -0.22
C ASP A 83 8.83 3.40 0.78
N CYS A 84 9.72 4.40 0.81
CA CYS A 84 9.56 5.56 1.68
C CYS A 84 8.27 6.34 1.35
N TYR A 85 8.00 6.54 0.07
CA TYR A 85 6.82 7.27 -0.35
C TYR A 85 5.52 6.58 0.04
N ASP A 86 5.40 5.28 -0.24
CA ASP A 86 4.18 4.52 0.01
C ASP A 86 3.87 4.50 1.50
N LYS A 87 4.89 4.25 2.32
CA LYS A 87 4.74 4.24 3.77
C LYS A 87 4.38 5.60 4.33
N GLY A 88 4.97 6.68 3.79
CA GLY A 88 4.59 8.05 4.15
C GLY A 88 3.12 8.36 3.82
N THR A 89 2.66 7.96 2.64
CA THR A 89 1.28 8.17 2.18
C THR A 89 0.28 7.30 2.97
N ASN A 90 0.63 6.04 3.24
CA ASN A 90 -0.16 5.11 4.05
C ASN A 90 -0.30 5.61 5.49
N TYR A 91 0.76 6.13 6.10
CA TYR A 91 0.68 6.75 7.43
C TYR A 91 -0.21 7.97 7.43
N ALA A 92 -0.09 8.87 6.44
CA ALA A 92 -1.01 10.00 6.34
C ALA A 92 -2.47 9.54 6.18
N TYR A 93 -2.73 8.52 5.38
CA TYR A 93 -4.07 7.97 5.17
C TYR A 93 -4.64 7.28 6.41
N ALA A 94 -3.84 6.49 7.14
CA ALA A 94 -4.28 5.75 8.32
C ALA A 94 -4.86 6.65 9.43
N TYR A 95 -4.47 7.92 9.45
CA TYR A 95 -4.93 8.92 10.41
C TYR A 95 -6.08 9.79 9.89
N VAL A 96 -6.62 9.54 8.70
CA VAL A 96 -7.66 10.40 8.09
C VAL A 96 -8.88 10.56 9.00
N ASN A 97 -9.31 9.51 9.69
CA ASN A 97 -10.48 9.55 10.57
C ASN A 97 -10.17 10.19 11.94
N GLN A 98 -8.91 10.16 12.36
CA GLN A 98 -8.47 10.62 13.68
C GLN A 98 -8.05 12.10 13.63
N ASN A 99 -7.38 12.49 12.56
CA ASN A 99 -6.93 13.86 12.30
C ASN A 99 -7.06 14.19 10.80
N PRO A 100 -8.28 14.54 10.33
CA PRO A 100 -8.54 14.76 8.91
C PRO A 100 -7.75 15.92 8.30
N GLN A 101 -7.59 17.02 9.06
CA GLN A 101 -6.85 18.21 8.62
C GLN A 101 -5.37 17.89 8.42
N TRP A 102 -4.73 17.24 9.40
CA TRP A 102 -3.34 16.82 9.32
C TRP A 102 -3.09 15.83 8.19
N SER A 103 -3.98 14.85 8.04
CA SER A 103 -3.87 13.83 7.00
C SER A 103 -3.98 14.44 5.60
N ARG A 104 -4.96 15.33 5.38
CA ARG A 104 -5.12 16.04 4.10
C ARG A 104 -3.97 16.99 3.81
N TYR A 105 -3.37 17.63 4.82
CA TYR A 105 -2.17 18.46 4.64
C TYR A 105 -1.01 17.64 4.10
N TRP A 106 -0.66 16.52 4.74
CA TRP A 106 0.47 15.71 4.29
C TRP A 106 0.23 15.00 2.95
N LEU A 107 -1.01 14.60 2.66
CA LEU A 107 -1.37 14.07 1.35
C LEU A 107 -1.30 15.14 0.26
N ASN A 108 -1.68 16.39 0.54
CA ASN A 108 -1.49 17.51 -0.38
C ASN A 108 -0.01 17.80 -0.64
N GLU A 109 0.81 17.80 0.42
CA GLU A 109 2.26 17.98 0.28
C GLU A 109 2.86 16.85 -0.54
N ALA A 110 2.51 15.58 -0.27
CA ALA A 110 2.93 14.43 -1.06
C ALA A 110 2.64 14.60 -2.57
N VAL A 111 1.48 15.14 -2.94
CA VAL A 111 1.11 15.42 -4.36
C VAL A 111 1.95 16.51 -4.99
N LYS A 112 2.24 17.59 -4.26
CA LYS A 112 3.10 18.67 -4.77
C LYS A 112 4.49 18.13 -5.07
N TYR A 113 5.08 17.42 -4.11
CA TYR A 113 6.37 16.74 -4.28
C TYR A 113 6.37 15.76 -5.46
N TYR A 114 5.24 15.09 -5.71
CA TYR A 114 5.06 14.19 -6.86
C TYR A 114 5.11 14.90 -8.21
N ASN A 115 4.35 15.97 -8.36
CA ASN A 115 4.23 16.67 -9.63
C ASN A 115 5.56 17.33 -10.03
N GLU A 116 6.34 17.81 -9.07
CA GLU A 116 7.67 18.37 -9.30
C GLU A 116 8.69 17.31 -9.79
N GLN A 117 8.63 16.09 -9.24
CA GLN A 117 9.58 15.03 -9.60
C GLN A 117 9.19 14.21 -10.82
N LEU A 118 7.89 14.01 -11.08
CA LEU A 118 7.38 13.34 -12.28
C LEU A 118 7.90 14.00 -13.55
N VAL A 119 7.91 15.34 -13.58
CA VAL A 119 8.42 16.11 -14.73
C VAL A 119 9.94 15.92 -14.91
N GLY A 120 10.70 15.82 -13.81
CA GLY A 120 12.14 15.59 -13.83
C GLY A 120 12.54 14.16 -14.23
N LEU A 121 11.86 13.14 -13.70
CA LEU A 121 12.11 11.72 -13.97
C LEU A 121 11.63 11.26 -15.35
N MET A 122 10.57 11.89 -15.90
CA MET A 122 10.10 11.62 -17.26
C MET A 122 11.08 12.08 -18.35
N ASN A 123 11.90 13.09 -18.03
CA ASN A 123 12.89 13.66 -18.95
C ASN A 123 14.27 12.98 -18.88
N GLN A 124 14.47 12.02 -17.97
CA GLN A 124 15.71 11.24 -17.89
C GLN A 124 15.60 9.97 -18.76
N ALA A 125 16.47 9.82 -19.75
CA ALA A 125 16.57 8.64 -20.59
C ALA A 125 17.07 7.44 -19.74
N GLY A 126 16.16 6.53 -19.37
CA GLY A 126 16.50 5.32 -18.61
C GLY A 126 15.38 4.80 -17.69
N THR A 127 14.41 5.64 -17.32
CA THR A 127 13.31 5.24 -16.44
C THR A 127 12.32 4.34 -17.18
N SER A 128 12.05 3.13 -16.66
CA SER A 128 11.15 2.18 -17.32
C SER A 128 9.72 2.75 -17.46
N GLN A 129 9.04 2.45 -18.58
CA GLN A 129 7.64 2.84 -18.82
C GLN A 129 6.71 2.39 -17.68
N THR A 130 7.07 1.27 -17.08
CA THR A 130 6.40 0.63 -15.97
C THR A 130 6.51 1.47 -14.69
N THR A 131 7.70 1.98 -14.38
CA THR A 131 7.94 2.89 -13.25
C THR A 131 7.14 4.18 -13.44
N ARG A 132 7.18 4.79 -14.64
CA ARG A 132 6.41 6.02 -14.94
C ARG A 132 4.90 5.87 -14.73
N THR A 133 4.33 4.75 -15.18
CA THR A 133 2.91 4.43 -15.01
C THR A 133 2.54 4.24 -13.54
N ALA A 134 3.39 3.57 -12.75
CA ALA A 134 3.14 3.35 -11.33
C ALA A 134 3.12 4.67 -10.53
N ILE A 135 4.01 5.62 -10.88
CA ILE A 135 4.07 6.95 -10.26
C ILE A 135 2.82 7.76 -10.62
N TYR A 136 2.44 7.79 -11.90
CA TYR A 136 1.26 8.50 -12.36
C TYR A 136 -0.02 8.02 -11.66
N ASN A 137 -0.20 6.70 -11.55
CA ASN A 137 -1.38 6.11 -10.90
C ASN A 137 -1.44 6.44 -9.40
N ARG A 138 -0.30 6.56 -8.71
CA ARG A 138 -0.25 6.98 -7.29
C ARG A 138 -0.53 8.47 -7.12
N ALA A 139 0.01 9.32 -8.00
CA ALA A 139 -0.29 10.76 -8.01
C ALA A 139 -1.78 11.01 -8.24
N LEU A 140 -2.38 10.25 -9.15
CA LEU A 140 -3.81 10.26 -9.42
C LEU A 140 -4.62 9.80 -8.21
N TRP A 141 -4.18 8.75 -7.53
CA TRP A 141 -4.86 8.27 -6.33
C TRP A 141 -4.94 9.36 -5.26
N VAL A 142 -3.82 10.00 -4.91
CA VAL A 142 -3.84 11.05 -3.86
C VAL A 142 -4.70 12.24 -4.29
N ARG A 143 -4.63 12.64 -5.57
CA ARG A 143 -5.50 13.70 -6.12
C ARG A 143 -6.98 13.36 -6.01
N ASN A 144 -7.36 12.15 -6.42
CA ASN A 144 -8.73 11.69 -6.34
C ASN A 144 -9.21 11.64 -4.88
N PHE A 145 -8.34 11.18 -3.97
CA PHE A 145 -8.63 11.15 -2.54
C PHE A 145 -8.93 12.54 -1.99
N LEU A 146 -8.08 13.51 -2.30
CA LEU A 146 -8.24 14.90 -1.88
C LEU A 146 -9.53 15.53 -2.44
N SER A 147 -9.98 15.10 -3.62
CA SER A 147 -11.26 15.50 -4.23
C SER A 147 -12.48 14.74 -3.71
N GLY A 148 -12.34 13.91 -2.67
CA GLY A 148 -13.46 13.22 -2.01
C GLY A 148 -13.59 11.72 -2.30
N ASN A 149 -12.63 11.12 -3.00
CA ASN A 149 -12.54 9.66 -3.11
C ASN A 149 -12.01 9.06 -1.79
N THR A 150 -12.54 7.92 -1.34
CA THR A 150 -12.12 7.28 -0.07
C THR A 150 -11.32 5.99 -0.26
N ASN A 151 -11.03 5.59 -1.50
CA ASN A 151 -10.24 4.40 -1.84
C ASN A 151 -8.87 4.43 -1.12
N PRO A 152 -8.32 3.30 -0.65
CA PRO A 152 -6.99 3.22 -0.04
C PRO A 152 -5.84 3.30 -1.08
N PRO A 153 -4.60 3.64 -0.68
CA PRO A 153 -3.44 3.77 -1.57
C PRO A 153 -3.11 2.47 -2.34
N PRO A 154 -2.53 2.55 -3.56
CA PRO A 154 -2.06 1.36 -4.29
C PRO A 154 -0.76 0.76 -3.69
N ASP A 155 -0.86 -0.42 -3.05
CA ASP A 155 0.23 -1.17 -2.37
C ASP A 155 1.51 -1.37 -3.23
N VAL A 156 2.69 -1.00 -2.71
CA VAL A 156 4.03 -1.12 -3.34
C VAL A 156 4.77 -2.45 -3.13
N THR A 157 4.30 -3.41 -2.33
CA THR A 157 4.93 -4.75 -2.27
C THR A 157 4.68 -5.58 -3.55
N ARG A 158 4.06 -4.95 -4.54
CA ARG A 158 3.63 -5.51 -5.80
C ARG A 158 4.47 -4.97 -6.95
N PRO A 159 5.31 -5.82 -7.58
CA PRO A 159 5.89 -5.50 -8.87
C PRO A 159 4.79 -5.06 -9.83
N PRO A 160 5.08 -4.10 -10.71
CA PRO A 160 4.12 -3.69 -11.72
C PRO A 160 3.76 -4.87 -12.64
N ILE A 161 2.51 -4.92 -13.08
CA ILE A 161 2.02 -5.92 -14.04
C ILE A 161 2.83 -5.78 -15.33
N THR A 162 3.84 -6.62 -15.49
CA THR A 162 4.63 -6.72 -16.71
C THR A 162 4.81 -8.20 -16.99
N THR A 163 4.27 -8.61 -18.14
CA THR A 163 4.22 -9.97 -18.72
C THR A 163 3.37 -11.00 -17.97
N LEU A 164 2.13 -11.16 -18.43
CA LEU A 164 1.37 -12.40 -18.28
C LEU A 164 2.21 -13.57 -18.85
N PRO A 165 2.55 -14.61 -18.08
CA PRO A 165 2.83 -15.90 -18.67
C PRO A 165 1.56 -16.45 -19.34
N PRO A 166 1.70 -17.29 -20.39
CA PRO A 166 0.59 -17.71 -21.23
C PRO A 166 -0.50 -18.42 -20.42
N SER A 167 -1.75 -18.03 -20.70
CA SER A 167 -2.96 -18.66 -20.20
C SER A 167 -2.92 -20.18 -20.34
N VAL A 168 -3.25 -20.90 -19.28
CA VAL A 168 -3.86 -22.23 -19.42
C VAL A 168 -5.09 -22.29 -18.51
N GLY A 169 -6.27 -22.27 -19.13
CA GLY A 169 -7.56 -22.50 -18.46
C GLY A 169 -8.25 -21.25 -17.95
N GLY A 170 -8.77 -20.41 -18.83
CA GLY A 170 -9.75 -19.40 -18.44
C GLY A 170 -11.05 -20.07 -18.02
N THR A 171 -11.51 -19.83 -16.80
CA THR A 171 -12.95 -19.91 -16.50
C THR A 171 -13.56 -18.60 -16.98
N SER A 172 -13.93 -18.56 -18.26
CA SER A 172 -14.79 -17.50 -18.78
C SER A 172 -16.16 -17.59 -18.10
N GLY A 173 -16.47 -16.58 -17.28
CA GLY A 173 -17.78 -16.39 -16.65
C GLY A 173 -17.77 -16.53 -15.13
N THR A 174 -17.00 -15.71 -14.41
CA THR A 174 -16.97 -15.81 -12.94
C THR A 174 -17.87 -14.77 -12.29
N ASN A 175 -19.11 -15.18 -12.01
CA ASN A 175 -19.92 -14.52 -11.00
C ASN A 175 -19.23 -14.62 -9.63
N TRP A 176 -19.63 -13.79 -8.67
CA TRP A 176 -18.97 -13.71 -7.36
C TRP A 176 -19.11 -14.98 -6.50
N SER A 177 -19.92 -15.95 -6.92
CA SER A 177 -20.00 -17.27 -6.31
C SER A 177 -18.96 -18.26 -6.83
N THR A 178 -18.15 -17.89 -7.82
CA THR A 178 -17.13 -18.81 -8.36
C THR A 178 -16.02 -19.07 -7.34
N ASN A 179 -15.68 -20.34 -7.16
CA ASN A 179 -14.58 -20.83 -6.32
C ASN A 179 -13.63 -21.75 -7.10
N ALA A 180 -12.55 -22.17 -6.45
CA ALA A 180 -11.48 -22.98 -7.03
C ALA A 180 -11.62 -24.49 -6.76
N LYS A 181 -12.79 -24.96 -6.33
CA LYS A 181 -13.02 -26.37 -5.93
C LYS A 181 -13.02 -27.35 -7.12
N SER A 182 -12.98 -26.86 -8.35
CA SER A 182 -13.00 -27.72 -9.55
C SER A 182 -11.84 -28.71 -9.57
N SER A 183 -12.13 -29.96 -9.96
CA SER A 183 -11.15 -31.03 -10.14
C SER A 183 -10.23 -30.80 -11.34
N THR A 184 -10.59 -29.90 -12.25
CA THR A 184 -9.76 -29.51 -13.39
C THR A 184 -8.61 -28.58 -13.00
N LEU A 185 -8.71 -27.90 -11.85
CA LEU A 185 -7.65 -27.05 -11.36
C LEU A 185 -6.60 -27.93 -10.67
N GLN A 186 -5.32 -27.75 -10.97
CA GLN A 186 -4.23 -28.60 -10.45
C GLN A 186 -3.32 -27.82 -9.52
N ILE A 187 -2.84 -28.45 -8.44
CA ILE A 187 -1.89 -27.82 -7.50
C ILE A 187 -0.64 -27.35 -8.26
N GLY A 188 -0.18 -26.14 -7.97
CA GLY A 188 0.95 -25.49 -8.63
C GLY A 188 0.59 -24.76 -9.93
N GLN A 189 -0.60 -24.98 -10.49
CA GLN A 189 -1.07 -24.24 -11.65
C GLN A 189 -1.73 -22.91 -11.28
N ARG A 190 -1.67 -21.98 -12.24
CA ARG A 190 -2.20 -20.62 -12.11
C ARG A 190 -3.38 -20.40 -13.03
N TYR A 191 -4.38 -19.69 -12.53
CA TYR A 191 -5.62 -19.43 -13.26
C TYR A 191 -6.01 -17.97 -13.15
N SER A 192 -6.45 -17.40 -14.26
CA SER A 192 -6.96 -16.03 -14.32
C SER A 192 -8.48 -16.04 -14.18
N CYS A 193 -8.99 -15.22 -13.28
CA CYS A 193 -10.42 -15.04 -13.03
C CYS A 193 -10.81 -13.57 -13.20
N ASN A 194 -11.98 -13.30 -13.75
CA ASN A 194 -12.47 -11.94 -13.95
C ASN A 194 -13.68 -11.66 -13.06
N CYS A 195 -13.47 -10.81 -12.07
CA CYS A 195 -14.51 -10.42 -11.14
C CYS A 195 -15.28 -9.22 -11.70
N PRO A 196 -16.61 -9.33 -11.92
CA PRO A 196 -17.38 -8.19 -12.36
C PRO A 196 -17.50 -7.14 -11.25
N ALA A 197 -17.69 -5.88 -11.65
CA ALA A 197 -17.98 -4.78 -10.74
C ALA A 197 -19.28 -5.01 -9.96
N ASN A 198 -19.34 -4.47 -8.74
CA ASN A 198 -20.51 -4.45 -7.86
C ASN A 198 -21.12 -5.82 -7.55
N GLY A 199 -20.33 -6.89 -7.50
CA GLY A 199 -20.87 -8.19 -7.13
C GLY A 199 -21.03 -8.37 -5.62
N ASN A 200 -21.70 -9.44 -5.23
CA ASN A 200 -22.05 -9.68 -3.83
C ASN A 200 -20.90 -10.37 -3.09
N LEU A 201 -20.54 -9.81 -1.93
CA LEU A 201 -19.59 -10.44 -1.02
C LEU A 201 -20.17 -11.75 -0.47
N GLY A 202 -19.37 -12.80 -0.53
CA GLY A 202 -19.69 -14.12 0.03
C GLY A 202 -18.98 -14.41 1.34
N SER A 203 -19.19 -15.62 1.86
CA SER A 203 -18.35 -16.15 2.94
C SER A 203 -17.01 -16.63 2.38
N ILE A 204 -15.95 -16.45 3.17
CA ILE A 204 -14.59 -16.87 2.82
C ILE A 204 -13.91 -17.51 4.03
N TRP A 205 -13.00 -18.44 3.78
CA TRP A 205 -12.23 -19.12 4.82
C TRP A 205 -10.74 -18.95 4.60
N GLY A 206 -10.05 -18.55 5.66
CA GLY A 206 -8.60 -18.31 5.63
C GLY A 206 -8.19 -16.87 5.30
N THR A 207 -6.89 -16.66 5.37
CA THR A 207 -6.24 -15.35 5.25
C THR A 207 -4.91 -15.55 4.55
N ASP A 208 -4.69 -14.84 3.44
CA ASP A 208 -3.54 -15.00 2.52
C ASP A 208 -3.46 -16.37 1.81
N VAL A 209 -3.91 -17.44 2.48
CA VAL A 209 -4.19 -18.77 1.96
C VAL A 209 -5.67 -19.07 2.21
N TYR A 210 -6.41 -19.36 1.15
CA TYR A 210 -7.86 -19.59 1.18
C TYR A 210 -8.19 -21.03 0.84
N THR A 211 -9.22 -21.61 1.47
CA THR A 211 -9.74 -22.92 1.04
C THR A 211 -10.25 -22.86 -0.40
N ASP A 212 -10.11 -23.94 -1.16
CA ASP A 212 -10.50 -23.93 -2.58
C ASP A 212 -12.00 -23.73 -2.83
N ASP A 213 -12.86 -23.88 -1.83
CA ASP A 213 -14.29 -23.60 -1.89
C ASP A 213 -14.67 -22.14 -1.58
N THR A 214 -13.69 -21.30 -1.24
CA THR A 214 -13.86 -19.86 -1.04
C THR A 214 -14.17 -19.12 -2.35
N SER A 215 -15.08 -18.12 -2.29
CA SER A 215 -15.33 -17.19 -3.40
C SER A 215 -14.04 -16.45 -3.79
N ILE A 216 -13.59 -16.63 -5.03
CA ILE A 216 -12.36 -16.02 -5.55
C ILE A 216 -12.47 -14.50 -5.50
N CYS A 217 -13.60 -13.94 -5.94
CA CYS A 217 -13.77 -12.48 -5.98
C CYS A 217 -13.88 -11.87 -4.59
N THR A 218 -14.56 -12.54 -3.65
CA THR A 218 -14.65 -12.04 -2.28
C THR A 218 -13.31 -12.14 -1.56
N ALA A 219 -12.60 -13.26 -1.74
CA ALA A 219 -11.24 -13.40 -1.22
C ALA A 219 -10.29 -12.38 -1.83
N ALA A 220 -10.49 -12.01 -3.11
CA ALA A 220 -9.69 -10.99 -3.77
C ALA A 220 -9.92 -9.59 -3.17
N VAL A 221 -11.15 -9.27 -2.78
CA VAL A 221 -11.43 -8.05 -1.99
C VAL A 221 -10.77 -8.14 -0.62
N HIS A 222 -10.95 -9.24 0.11
CA HIS A 222 -10.30 -9.45 1.41
C HIS A 222 -8.77 -9.38 1.33
N ALA A 223 -8.17 -9.85 0.23
CA ALA A 223 -6.74 -9.81 0.00
C ALA A 223 -6.25 -8.44 -0.51
N GLY A 224 -7.15 -7.48 -0.78
CA GLY A 224 -6.81 -6.17 -1.32
C GLY A 224 -6.36 -6.20 -2.78
N VAL A 225 -6.65 -7.28 -3.50
CA VAL A 225 -6.26 -7.44 -4.92
C VAL A 225 -7.16 -6.60 -5.83
N ILE A 226 -8.46 -6.54 -5.50
CA ILE A 226 -9.51 -5.77 -6.20
C ILE A 226 -10.46 -5.13 -5.18
N THR A 227 -11.41 -4.31 -5.66
CA THR A 227 -12.52 -3.80 -4.84
C THR A 227 -13.84 -4.38 -5.31
N GLN A 228 -14.85 -4.43 -4.42
CA GLN A 228 -16.20 -4.85 -4.78
C GLN A 228 -16.79 -3.95 -5.88
N ALA A 229 -16.59 -2.64 -5.77
CA ALA A 229 -17.19 -1.67 -6.69
C ALA A 229 -16.64 -1.78 -8.13
N LEU A 230 -15.34 -2.06 -8.30
CA LEU A 230 -14.72 -2.10 -9.62
C LEU A 230 -14.57 -3.52 -10.17
N GLY A 231 -14.51 -4.53 -9.31
CA GLY A 231 -14.08 -5.85 -9.70
C GLY A 231 -12.64 -5.83 -10.24
N GLY A 232 -12.33 -6.72 -11.18
CA GLY A 232 -11.04 -6.78 -11.85
C GLY A 232 -10.57 -8.19 -12.16
N THR A 233 -9.47 -8.29 -12.89
CA THR A 233 -8.84 -9.57 -13.18
C THR A 233 -7.86 -9.95 -12.07
N VAL A 234 -7.96 -11.18 -11.59
CA VAL A 234 -7.12 -11.74 -10.52
C VAL A 234 -6.51 -13.05 -10.98
N ILE A 235 -5.32 -13.37 -10.49
CA ILE A 235 -4.66 -14.64 -10.77
C ILE A 235 -4.52 -15.40 -9.46
N ILE A 236 -4.98 -16.65 -9.46
CA ILE A 236 -4.84 -17.57 -8.33
C ILE A 236 -3.80 -18.63 -8.68
N GLU A 237 -3.05 -19.11 -7.69
CA GLU A 237 -2.25 -20.32 -7.77
C GLU A 237 -2.81 -21.37 -6.81
N MET A 238 -3.09 -22.56 -7.32
CA MET A 238 -3.56 -23.66 -6.49
C MET A 238 -2.42 -24.20 -5.62
N ARG A 239 -2.73 -24.52 -4.37
CA ARG A 239 -1.79 -25.05 -3.37
C ARG A 239 -2.37 -26.31 -2.71
N ALA A 240 -1.50 -27.10 -2.10
CA ALA A 240 -1.93 -28.13 -1.17
C ALA A 240 -2.67 -27.49 0.02
N GLY A 241 -3.63 -28.22 0.57
CA GLY A 241 -4.38 -27.76 1.73
C GLY A 241 -3.55 -27.66 3.00
N GLN A 242 -4.03 -26.87 3.96
CA GLN A 242 -3.43 -26.71 5.27
C GLN A 242 -4.22 -27.46 6.35
N THR A 243 -3.57 -27.73 7.48
CA THR A 243 -4.20 -28.30 8.68
C THR A 243 -5.07 -27.29 9.44
N SER A 244 -4.88 -25.99 9.18
CA SER A 244 -5.63 -24.90 9.81
C SER A 244 -5.53 -23.62 8.98
N TYR A 245 -6.58 -22.80 9.01
CA TYR A 245 -6.68 -21.51 8.33
C TYR A 245 -7.11 -20.42 9.32
N ALA A 246 -6.44 -19.27 9.30
CA ALA A 246 -6.72 -18.16 10.21
C ALA A 246 -7.83 -17.23 9.69
N SER A 247 -8.66 -16.72 10.60
CA SER A 247 -9.60 -15.61 10.35
C SER A 247 -8.90 -14.25 10.41
N SER A 248 -9.34 -13.30 9.59
CA SER A 248 -9.03 -11.88 9.77
C SER A 248 -10.14 -11.00 9.17
N ALA A 249 -10.09 -9.70 9.44
CA ALA A 249 -10.95 -8.72 8.79
C ALA A 249 -10.07 -7.72 8.03
N ARG A 250 -10.25 -7.64 6.71
CA ARG A 250 -9.44 -6.83 5.80
C ARG A 250 -10.32 -6.26 4.69
N TYR A 251 -10.11 -4.99 4.34
CA TYR A 251 -10.79 -4.30 3.23
C TYR A 251 -12.32 -4.46 3.23
N GLY A 252 -12.94 -4.42 4.41
CA GLY A 252 -14.40 -4.54 4.57
C GLY A 252 -14.96 -5.96 4.45
N VAL A 253 -14.11 -6.98 4.37
CA VAL A 253 -14.48 -8.39 4.35
C VAL A 253 -13.90 -9.09 5.57
N THR A 254 -14.69 -9.93 6.23
CA THR A 254 -14.22 -10.78 7.33
C THR A 254 -14.15 -12.22 6.86
N SER A 255 -12.98 -12.85 7.05
CA SER A 255 -12.80 -14.29 6.84
C SER A 255 -13.01 -15.09 8.11
N THR A 256 -13.49 -16.31 7.94
CA THR A 256 -13.71 -17.26 9.04
C THR A 256 -12.52 -18.21 9.13
N ALA A 257 -12.13 -18.56 10.36
CA ALA A 257 -11.11 -19.57 10.58
C ALA A 257 -11.66 -20.95 10.16
N TYR A 258 -10.77 -21.85 9.73
CA TYR A 258 -11.18 -23.20 9.35
C TYR A 258 -10.14 -24.24 9.75
N GLY A 259 -10.59 -25.48 9.92
CA GLY A 259 -9.72 -26.62 10.23
C GLY A 259 -9.00 -27.17 9.01
N GLN A 260 -8.65 -28.45 9.06
CA GLN A 260 -7.98 -29.13 7.97
C GLN A 260 -8.84 -29.11 6.70
N TRP A 261 -8.23 -28.78 5.57
CA TRP A 261 -8.87 -28.82 4.27
C TRP A 261 -7.92 -29.38 3.20
N GLY A 262 -8.45 -29.98 2.14
CA GLY A 262 -7.65 -30.75 1.19
C GLY A 262 -6.83 -29.91 0.20
N ARG A 263 -7.29 -28.71 -0.14
CA ARG A 263 -6.69 -27.87 -1.20
C ARG A 263 -6.87 -26.39 -0.90
N SER A 264 -5.93 -25.56 -1.33
CA SER A 264 -6.02 -24.11 -1.14
C SER A 264 -5.78 -23.36 -2.44
N PHE A 265 -6.05 -22.07 -2.43
CA PHE A 265 -5.46 -21.16 -3.40
C PHE A 265 -4.87 -19.94 -2.70
N VAL A 266 -3.95 -19.29 -3.41
CA VAL A 266 -3.36 -18.01 -3.04
C VAL A 266 -3.43 -17.07 -4.24
N PHE A 267 -3.49 -15.76 -4.01
CA PHE A 267 -3.36 -14.81 -5.11
C PHE A 267 -1.89 -14.67 -5.51
N VAL A 268 -1.60 -14.82 -6.79
CA VAL A 268 -0.25 -14.68 -7.34
C VAL A 268 -0.24 -13.67 -8.47
N ARG A 269 0.96 -13.27 -8.88
CA ARG A 269 1.20 -12.36 -9.99
C ARG A 269 1.67 -13.16 -11.20
#